data_AF-U4USX9-F1
#
_entry.id   AF-U4USX9-F1
#
_cell.length_a   1.000
_cell.length_b   1.000
_cell.length_c   1.000
_cell.angle_alpha   90.00
_cell.angle_beta   90.00
_cell.angle_gamma   90.00
#
_symmetry.space_group_name_H-M   'P 1'
#
loop_
_entity.id
_entity.type
_entity.pdbx_description
1 polymer ?
#
loop_
_entity_poly.entity_id
_entity_poly.type
_entity_poly.pdbx_seq_one_letter_code
_entity_poly.pdbx_strand_id
1 'polypeptide(L)'
;MNGSTNIQTAVRIRPYISWEKTANIKPLWQVKANSIVQILDETLIGESYTFDHIFEENKTNQDVYRDIVKPLVISCLQGINSTIFAYGQTSSGKTHTMLGDKGTPGIIGLAVDDVFGHMEEKSTDNFILRCSYLEIYNEKINDLLHSNVTDLKIREDVNQGVHVIVKEEIIRTPEELFTLMKRGMKSRKVGSTDMNERSSRSHSIFKLRALSVADVGYQHGNFNFIDGISK
;
A
#
# COMPACT_ATOMS: atom_id res chain seq x y z
N MET A 1 -6.00 -25.27 14.96
CA MET A 1 -5.65 -24.01 15.65
C MET A 1 -4.25 -23.64 15.20
N ASN A 2 -4.11 -22.86 14.12
CA ASN A 2 -2.81 -22.31 13.73
C ASN A 2 -2.83 -20.84 14.16
N GLY A 3 -1.92 -20.48 15.06
CA GLY A 3 -1.80 -19.14 15.60
C GLY A 3 -1.51 -18.16 14.47
N SER A 4 -2.52 -17.38 14.09
CA SER A 4 -2.38 -16.29 13.13
C SER A 4 -1.52 -15.21 13.78
N THR A 5 -0.28 -15.06 13.33
CA THR A 5 0.54 -13.91 13.67
C THR A 5 -0.12 -12.65 13.09
N ASN A 6 -0.16 -11.56 13.86
CA ASN A 6 -0.75 -10.29 13.42
C ASN A 6 0.09 -9.56 12.34
N ILE A 7 1.21 -10.16 11.93
CA ILE A 7 2.13 -9.64 10.90
C ILE A 7 2.38 -10.78 9.93
N GLN A 8 2.20 -10.47 8.64
CA GLN A 8 2.49 -11.37 7.51
C GLN A 8 3.50 -10.71 6.58
N THR A 9 4.35 -11.53 5.99
CA THR A 9 5.41 -11.13 5.06
C THR A 9 5.17 -11.76 3.70
N ALA A 10 5.26 -10.94 2.66
CA ALA A 10 5.09 -11.39 1.28
C ALA A 10 6.23 -10.90 0.40
N VAL A 11 6.79 -11.80 -0.40
CA VAL A 11 7.72 -11.47 -1.48
C VAL A 11 6.95 -11.45 -2.80
N ARG A 12 7.12 -10.39 -3.58
CA ARG A 12 6.58 -10.31 -4.93
C ARG A 12 7.70 -10.14 -5.95
N ILE A 13 7.77 -11.04 -6.91
CA ILE A 13 8.73 -11.03 -8.01
C ILE A 13 8.02 -10.40 -9.21
N ARG A 14 8.55 -9.28 -9.71
CA ARG A 14 8.03 -8.67 -10.93
C ARG A 14 8.54 -9.44 -12.16
N PRO A 15 7.77 -9.46 -13.27
CA PRO A 15 8.30 -9.89 -14.55
C PRO A 15 9.54 -9.08 -14.96
N TYR A 16 10.38 -9.70 -15.78
CA TYR A 16 11.44 -8.99 -16.48
C TYR A 16 10.89 -7.84 -17.34
N ILE A 17 11.56 -6.69 -17.32
CA ILE A 17 11.28 -5.57 -18.22
C ILE A 17 12.00 -5.76 -19.56
N SER A 18 11.57 -5.03 -20.59
CA SER A 18 11.95 -5.30 -21.99
C SER A 18 13.46 -5.41 -22.21
N TRP A 19 14.25 -4.53 -21.61
CA TRP A 19 15.71 -4.57 -21.78
C TRP A 19 16.36 -5.78 -21.11
N GLU A 20 15.83 -6.24 -19.97
CA GLU A 20 16.34 -7.42 -19.27
C GLU A 20 16.08 -8.69 -20.08
N LYS A 21 14.90 -8.75 -20.73
CA LYS A 21 14.57 -9.82 -21.69
C LYS A 21 15.51 -9.80 -22.89
N THR A 22 15.73 -8.62 -23.49
CA THR A 22 16.64 -8.47 -24.64
C THR A 22 18.08 -8.82 -24.29
N ALA A 23 18.53 -8.46 -23.09
CA ALA A 23 19.86 -8.80 -22.58
C ALA A 23 19.97 -10.26 -22.11
N ASN A 24 18.88 -11.04 -22.16
CA ASN A 24 18.79 -12.42 -21.69
C ASN A 24 19.35 -12.59 -20.26
N ILE A 25 18.95 -11.67 -19.37
CA ILE A 25 19.37 -11.69 -17.96
C ILE A 25 18.82 -12.96 -17.32
N LYS A 26 19.72 -13.80 -16.80
CA LYS A 26 19.34 -15.03 -16.09
C LYS A 26 18.77 -14.71 -14.70
N PRO A 27 17.87 -15.55 -14.17
CA PRO A 27 17.40 -15.40 -12.80
C PRO A 27 18.53 -15.63 -11.80
N LEU A 28 18.59 -14.77 -10.79
CA LEU A 28 19.52 -14.89 -9.65
C LEU A 28 18.85 -15.52 -8.43
N TRP A 29 17.53 -15.67 -8.47
CA TRP A 29 16.73 -16.23 -7.38
C TRP A 29 15.80 -17.30 -7.95
N GLN A 30 15.68 -18.40 -7.23
CA GLN A 30 14.73 -19.46 -7.51
C GLN A 30 13.70 -19.54 -6.37
N VAL A 31 12.44 -19.69 -6.73
CA VAL A 31 11.36 -19.99 -5.76
C VAL A 31 11.24 -21.50 -5.60
N LYS A 32 11.17 -21.96 -4.35
CA LYS A 32 10.87 -23.34 -3.98
C LYS A 32 9.83 -23.33 -2.87
N ALA A 33 8.59 -23.68 -3.20
CA ALA A 33 7.45 -23.51 -2.30
C ALA A 33 7.37 -22.07 -1.77
N ASN A 34 7.38 -21.88 -0.44
CA ASN A 34 7.34 -20.57 0.21
C ASN A 34 8.75 -20.02 0.55
N SER A 35 9.79 -20.51 -0.11
CA SER A 35 11.15 -20.04 0.10
C SER A 35 11.79 -19.53 -1.20
N ILE A 36 12.64 -18.51 -1.09
CA ILE A 36 13.55 -18.05 -2.15
C ILE A 36 14.98 -18.48 -1.83
N VAL A 37 15.75 -18.82 -2.85
CA VAL A 37 17.17 -19.19 -2.72
C VAL A 37 17.97 -18.58 -3.86
N GLN A 38 19.18 -18.10 -3.55
CA GLN A 38 20.07 -17.52 -4.56
C GLN A 38 20.69 -18.61 -5.44
N ILE A 39 20.71 -18.35 -6.74
CA ILE A 39 21.28 -19.25 -7.75
C ILE A 39 22.34 -18.55 -8.61
N LEU A 40 23.31 -19.33 -9.08
CA LEU A 40 24.27 -18.94 -10.11
C LEU A 40 24.39 -20.10 -11.10
N ASP A 41 24.05 -19.84 -12.37
CA ASP A 41 24.01 -20.85 -13.44
C ASP A 41 23.33 -22.16 -13.00
N GLU A 42 22.09 -22.03 -12.51
CA GLU A 42 21.23 -23.14 -12.03
C GLU A 42 21.74 -23.87 -10.77
N THR A 43 22.88 -23.48 -10.22
CA THR A 43 23.42 -24.02 -8.98
C THR A 43 22.95 -23.18 -7.80
N LEU A 44 22.47 -23.83 -6.73
CA LEU A 44 22.14 -23.15 -5.47
C LEU A 44 23.43 -22.72 -4.78
N ILE A 45 23.57 -21.43 -4.50
CA ILE A 45 24.80 -20.85 -3.92
C ILE A 45 24.58 -20.08 -2.62
N GLY A 46 23.32 -19.77 -2.28
CA GLY A 46 22.99 -18.95 -1.11
C GLY A 46 22.08 -19.65 -0.13
N GLU A 47 21.80 -18.95 0.98
CA GLU A 47 20.84 -19.36 1.97
C GLU A 47 19.40 -19.32 1.44
N SER A 48 18.54 -20.14 2.03
CA SER A 48 17.11 -20.17 1.72
C SER A 48 16.34 -19.32 2.72
N TYR A 49 15.51 -18.41 2.22
CA TYR A 49 14.69 -17.50 3.01
C TYR A 49 13.22 -17.84 2.83
N THR A 50 12.51 -18.10 3.93
CA THR A 50 11.10 -18.50 3.92
C THR A 50 10.20 -17.35 4.32
N PHE A 51 9.08 -17.19 3.62
CA PHE A 51 8.09 -16.13 3.83
C PHE A 51 6.69 -16.74 3.95
N ASP A 52 5.72 -15.96 4.43
CA ASP A 52 4.33 -16.42 4.50
C ASP A 52 3.74 -16.58 3.09
N HIS A 53 4.12 -15.69 2.17
CA HIS A 53 3.67 -15.69 0.78
C HIS A 53 4.80 -15.34 -0.19
N ILE A 54 4.85 -16.05 -1.34
CA ILE A 54 5.69 -15.67 -2.49
C ILE A 54 4.80 -15.59 -3.73
N PHE A 55 4.79 -14.43 -4.37
CA PHE A 55 4.11 -14.18 -5.63
C PHE A 55 5.12 -14.09 -6.75
N GLU A 56 5.18 -15.15 -7.57
CA GLU A 56 6.05 -15.23 -8.75
C GLU A 56 5.58 -14.30 -9.89
N GLU A 57 6.39 -14.21 -10.95
CA GLU A 57 6.22 -13.28 -12.07
C GLU A 57 4.85 -13.37 -12.77
N ASN A 58 4.21 -14.53 -12.74
CA ASN A 58 2.90 -14.77 -13.35
C ASN A 58 1.72 -14.27 -12.48
N LYS A 59 1.97 -13.85 -11.23
CA LYS A 59 0.92 -13.40 -10.30
C LYS A 59 0.56 -11.93 -10.52
N THR A 60 -0.74 -11.70 -10.66
CA THR A 60 -1.30 -10.37 -10.92
C THR A 60 -1.50 -9.56 -9.63
N ASN A 61 -1.79 -8.27 -9.75
CA ASN A 61 -2.23 -7.46 -8.60
C ASN A 61 -3.50 -8.05 -7.95
N GLN A 62 -4.39 -8.64 -8.76
CA GLN A 62 -5.61 -9.29 -8.29
C GLN A 62 -5.31 -10.49 -7.39
N ASP A 63 -4.31 -11.28 -7.75
CA ASP A 63 -3.90 -12.46 -6.95
C ASP A 63 -3.36 -12.02 -5.60
N VAL A 64 -2.44 -11.07 -5.59
CA VAL A 64 -1.90 -10.49 -4.34
C VAL A 64 -3.03 -9.91 -3.50
N TYR A 65 -3.93 -9.15 -4.12
CA TYR A 65 -5.06 -8.54 -3.44
C TYR A 65 -5.95 -9.58 -2.77
N ARG A 66 -6.43 -10.57 -3.53
CA ARG A 66 -7.33 -11.62 -3.05
C ARG A 66 -6.71 -12.40 -1.89
N ASP A 67 -5.45 -12.78 -2.03
CA ASP A 67 -4.82 -13.74 -1.12
C ASP A 67 -4.43 -13.10 0.23
N ILE A 68 -3.98 -11.82 0.23
CA ILE A 68 -3.44 -11.19 1.46
C ILE A 68 -4.03 -9.82 1.84
N VAL A 69 -4.71 -9.11 0.92
CA VAL A 69 -5.20 -7.75 1.19
C VAL A 69 -6.70 -7.72 1.47
N LYS A 70 -7.51 -8.49 0.73
CA LYS A 70 -8.97 -8.54 0.89
C LYS A 70 -9.41 -8.85 2.33
N PRO A 71 -8.78 -9.76 3.07
CA PRO A 71 -9.12 -9.97 4.49
C PRO A 71 -8.91 -8.72 5.35
N LEU A 72 -7.88 -7.92 5.06
CA LEU A 72 -7.59 -6.67 5.78
C LEU A 72 -8.63 -5.58 5.51
N VAL A 73 -9.18 -5.53 4.29
CA VAL A 73 -10.32 -4.66 3.96
C VAL A 73 -11.52 -4.98 4.85
N ILE A 74 -11.86 -6.28 4.94
CA ILE A 74 -12.98 -6.75 5.77
C ILE A 74 -12.74 -6.40 7.24
N SER A 75 -11.53 -6.65 7.76
CA SER A 75 -11.15 -6.27 9.12
C SER A 75 -11.28 -4.76 9.36
N CYS A 76 -10.89 -3.92 8.39
CA CYS A 76 -11.05 -2.46 8.48
C CYS A 76 -12.51 -2.03 8.59
N LEU A 77 -13.41 -2.63 7.79
CA LEU A 77 -14.85 -2.38 7.87
C LEU A 77 -15.45 -2.86 9.20
N GLN A 78 -14.83 -3.86 9.83
CA GLN A 78 -15.10 -4.32 11.19
C GLN A 78 -14.33 -3.52 12.26
N GLY A 79 -13.87 -2.30 11.94
CA GLY A 79 -13.23 -1.39 12.89
C GLY A 79 -11.83 -1.78 13.36
N ILE A 80 -11.16 -2.69 12.66
CA ILE A 80 -9.79 -3.12 12.99
C ILE A 80 -8.80 -2.37 12.11
N ASN A 81 -7.82 -1.71 12.72
CA ASN A 81 -6.77 -1.02 11.96
C ASN A 81 -5.91 -2.02 11.19
N SER A 82 -5.70 -1.74 9.90
CA SER A 82 -4.88 -2.54 8.99
C SER A 82 -3.84 -1.66 8.31
N THR A 83 -2.66 -2.22 8.07
CA THR A 83 -1.56 -1.50 7.40
C THR A 83 -0.84 -2.42 6.45
N ILE A 84 -0.59 -1.95 5.22
CA ILE A 84 0.24 -2.64 4.24
C ILE A 84 1.47 -1.78 3.94
N PHE A 85 2.63 -2.41 3.98
CA PHE A 85 3.89 -1.84 3.54
C PHE A 85 4.31 -2.44 2.21
N ALA A 86 4.59 -1.60 1.23
CA ALA A 86 5.36 -1.98 0.05
C ALA A 86 6.80 -1.51 0.24
N TYR A 87 7.74 -2.45 0.11
CA TYR A 87 9.17 -2.21 0.30
C TYR A 87 10.00 -2.81 -0.84
N GLY A 88 11.16 -2.21 -1.11
CA GLY A 88 12.09 -2.64 -2.15
C GLY A 88 12.79 -1.48 -2.85
N GLN A 89 13.76 -1.80 -3.70
CA GLN A 89 14.55 -0.83 -4.46
C GLN A 89 13.73 -0.09 -5.53
N THR A 90 14.30 0.96 -6.13
CA THR A 90 13.72 1.61 -7.30
C THR A 90 13.53 0.59 -8.43
N SER A 91 12.41 0.71 -9.17
CA SER A 91 12.03 -0.22 -10.24
C SER A 91 11.73 -1.66 -9.82
N SER A 92 11.54 -1.94 -8.52
CA SER A 92 11.11 -3.27 -8.04
C SER A 92 9.61 -3.56 -8.20
N GLY A 93 8.80 -2.56 -8.57
CA GLY A 93 7.36 -2.73 -8.79
C GLY A 93 6.46 -2.32 -7.62
N LYS A 94 6.97 -1.61 -6.60
CA LYS A 94 6.15 -1.07 -5.48
C LYS A 94 4.97 -0.23 -5.96
N THR A 95 5.26 0.79 -6.78
CA THR A 95 4.25 1.69 -7.34
C THR A 95 3.22 0.94 -8.19
N HIS A 96 3.67 0.00 -9.02
CA HIS A 96 2.77 -0.85 -9.81
C HIS A 96 1.87 -1.73 -8.91
N THR A 97 2.41 -2.25 -7.80
CA THR A 97 1.63 -3.03 -6.83
C THR A 97 0.59 -2.16 -6.13
N MET A 98 1.00 -1.02 -5.56
CA MET A 98 0.12 -0.19 -4.74
C MET A 98 -0.89 0.61 -5.56
N LEU A 99 -0.42 1.26 -6.63
CA LEU A 99 -1.23 2.19 -7.45
C LEU A 99 -1.72 1.57 -8.76
N GLY A 100 -0.98 0.61 -9.32
CA GLY A 100 -1.28 0.07 -10.64
C GLY A 100 -0.86 0.99 -11.78
N ASP A 101 -1.38 0.72 -12.98
CA ASP A 101 -1.14 1.48 -14.19
C ASP A 101 -2.39 1.57 -15.09
N LYS A 102 -2.21 2.02 -16.34
CA LYS A 102 -3.30 2.09 -17.31
C LYS A 102 -3.66 0.68 -17.78
N GLY A 103 -4.65 0.08 -17.13
CA GLY A 103 -5.21 -1.23 -17.48
C GLY A 103 -5.09 -2.25 -16.36
N THR A 104 -4.17 -2.04 -15.42
CA THR A 104 -4.00 -2.92 -14.25
C THR A 104 -4.25 -2.14 -12.96
N PRO A 105 -5.37 -2.36 -12.24
CA PRO A 105 -5.61 -1.70 -10.96
C PRO A 105 -4.56 -2.13 -9.92
N GLY A 106 -4.13 -1.18 -9.09
CA GLY A 106 -3.29 -1.46 -7.92
C GLY A 106 -4.09 -1.95 -6.73
N ILE A 107 -3.39 -2.36 -5.68
CA ILE A 107 -3.98 -2.78 -4.40
C ILE A 107 -4.92 -1.73 -3.82
N ILE A 108 -4.57 -0.43 -3.91
CA ILE A 108 -5.44 0.63 -3.37
C ILE A 108 -6.76 0.72 -4.15
N GLY A 109 -6.71 0.62 -5.47
CA GLY A 109 -7.92 0.65 -6.30
C GLY A 109 -8.83 -0.55 -6.01
N LEU A 110 -8.25 -1.75 -5.98
CA LEU A 110 -8.98 -2.99 -5.67
C LEU A 110 -9.62 -2.96 -4.28
N ALA A 111 -8.90 -2.44 -3.28
CA ALA A 111 -9.43 -2.30 -1.92
C ALA A 111 -10.61 -1.33 -1.86
N VAL A 112 -10.55 -0.24 -2.61
CA VAL A 112 -11.61 0.78 -2.65
C VAL A 112 -12.85 0.23 -3.34
N ASP A 113 -12.69 -0.45 -4.47
CA ASP A 113 -13.80 -1.08 -5.18
C ASP A 113 -14.53 -2.10 -4.28
N ASP A 114 -13.78 -2.94 -3.55
CA ASP A 114 -14.36 -3.89 -2.59
C ASP A 114 -15.04 -3.20 -1.39
N VAL A 115 -14.49 -2.09 -0.89
CA VAL A 115 -15.13 -1.29 0.19
C VAL A 115 -16.49 -0.76 -0.28
N PHE A 116 -16.54 -0.15 -1.46
CA PHE A 116 -17.78 0.38 -2.02
C PHE A 116 -18.78 -0.73 -2.33
N GLY A 117 -18.32 -1.86 -2.91
CA GLY A 117 -19.16 -3.04 -3.11
C GLY A 117 -19.77 -3.56 -1.79
N HIS A 118 -18.99 -3.58 -0.70
CA HIS A 118 -19.50 -3.98 0.61
C HIS A 118 -20.59 -3.03 1.15
N MET A 119 -20.41 -1.72 0.93
CA MET A 119 -21.38 -0.70 1.35
C MET A 119 -22.70 -0.84 0.57
N GLU A 120 -22.64 -1.21 -0.71
CA GLU A 120 -23.83 -1.46 -1.54
C GLU A 120 -24.56 -2.74 -1.13
N GLU A 121 -23.83 -3.82 -0.83
CA GLU A 121 -24.41 -5.10 -0.42
C GLU A 121 -25.05 -5.04 0.97
N LYS A 122 -24.42 -4.36 1.92
CA LYS A 122 -24.89 -4.24 3.31
C LYS A 122 -25.51 -2.88 3.57
N SER A 123 -26.61 -2.57 2.86
CA SER A 123 -27.36 -1.31 2.97
C SER A 123 -27.74 -0.85 4.40
N THR A 124 -27.60 -1.72 5.41
CA THR A 124 -27.79 -1.41 6.83
C THR A 124 -26.59 -0.73 7.50
N ASP A 125 -25.38 -0.88 6.97
CA ASP A 125 -24.15 -0.35 7.55
C ASP A 125 -23.83 1.02 6.94
N ASN A 126 -24.25 2.10 7.60
CA ASN A 126 -23.94 3.45 7.14
C ASN A 126 -22.48 3.81 7.42
N PHE A 127 -21.62 3.66 6.40
CA PHE A 127 -20.23 4.09 6.47
C PHE A 127 -20.02 5.52 5.96
N ILE A 128 -19.15 6.27 6.65
CA ILE A 128 -18.52 7.49 6.14
C ILE A 128 -17.06 7.17 5.85
N LEU A 129 -16.65 7.30 4.60
CA LEU A 129 -15.25 7.12 4.19
C LEU A 129 -14.53 8.47 4.21
N ARG A 130 -13.36 8.50 4.83
CA ARG A 130 -12.44 9.64 4.82
C ARG A 130 -11.06 9.21 4.34
N CYS A 131 -10.43 10.06 3.55
CA CYS A 131 -9.08 9.81 3.04
C CYS A 131 -8.12 10.92 3.44
N SER A 132 -6.89 10.54 3.78
CA SER A 132 -5.76 11.46 3.91
C SER A 132 -4.57 10.93 3.14
N TYR A 133 -3.69 11.83 2.70
CA TYR A 133 -2.51 11.45 1.94
C TYR A 133 -1.34 12.32 2.36
N LEU A 134 -0.30 11.70 2.93
CA LEU A 134 0.89 12.39 3.42
C LEU A 134 2.15 11.80 2.81
N GLU A 135 3.19 12.62 2.84
CA GLU A 135 4.55 12.22 2.48
C GLU A 135 5.48 12.52 3.64
N ILE A 136 6.35 11.57 3.95
CA ILE A 136 7.52 11.78 4.82
C ILE A 136 8.71 11.91 3.90
N TYR A 137 9.27 13.12 3.79
CA TYR A 137 10.43 13.42 2.97
C TYR A 137 11.49 14.14 3.79
N ASN A 138 12.68 13.53 3.87
CA ASN A 138 13.80 14.08 4.64
C ASN A 138 13.39 14.44 6.09
N GLU A 139 12.74 13.49 6.77
CA GLU A 139 12.19 13.63 8.13
C GLU A 139 11.10 14.73 8.30
N LYS A 140 10.63 15.34 7.21
CA LYS A 140 9.53 16.31 7.23
C LYS A 140 8.24 15.68 6.71
N ILE A 141 7.15 15.91 7.43
CA ILE A 141 5.82 15.40 7.08
C ILE A 141 5.09 16.47 6.28
N ASN A 142 4.68 16.14 5.06
CA ASN A 142 3.97 17.05 4.16
C ASN A 142 2.57 16.52 3.86
N ASP A 143 1.57 17.40 3.87
CA ASP A 143 0.22 17.06 3.46
C ASP A 143 0.11 17.14 1.93
N LEU A 144 -0.16 16.00 1.27
CA LEU A 144 -0.28 15.96 -0.19
C LEU A 144 -1.63 16.48 -0.69
N LEU A 145 -2.64 16.60 0.18
CA LEU A 145 -3.97 17.14 -0.11
C LEU A 145 -4.10 18.63 0.23
N HIS A 146 -3.13 19.17 0.95
CA HIS A 146 -3.02 20.59 1.29
C HIS A 146 -1.61 21.10 1.02
N SER A 147 -1.32 21.43 -0.24
CA SER A 147 0.03 21.78 -0.72
C SER A 147 0.73 22.93 0.01
N ASN A 148 -0.02 23.79 0.72
CA ASN A 148 0.52 24.92 1.46
C ASN A 148 0.94 24.56 2.89
N VAL A 149 0.68 23.33 3.34
CA VAL A 149 0.98 22.85 4.70
C VAL A 149 2.07 21.78 4.62
N THR A 150 3.25 22.14 5.11
CA THR A 150 4.46 21.30 5.11
C THR A 150 5.07 21.25 6.50
N ASP A 151 5.95 20.28 6.74
CA ASP A 151 6.62 20.07 8.02
C ASP A 151 5.63 19.98 9.22
N LEU A 152 4.57 19.20 9.02
CA LEU A 152 3.59 18.86 10.04
C LEU A 152 4.28 18.19 11.23
N LYS A 153 3.86 18.56 12.43
CA LYS A 153 4.40 18.02 13.68
C LYS A 153 3.61 16.82 14.16
N ILE A 154 4.36 15.81 14.60
CA ILE A 154 3.83 14.66 15.33
C ILE A 154 3.34 15.15 16.69
N ARG A 155 2.15 14.70 17.08
CA ARG A 155 1.51 14.97 18.36
C ARG A 155 1.20 13.66 19.07
N GLU A 156 1.12 13.72 20.38
CA GLU A 156 0.74 12.59 21.21
C GLU A 156 -0.42 13.01 22.10
N ASP A 157 -1.48 12.21 22.11
CA ASP A 157 -2.68 12.42 22.93
C ASP A 157 -3.03 11.14 23.67
N VAL A 158 -3.56 11.25 24.89
CA VAL A 158 -3.89 10.10 25.75
C VAL A 158 -4.96 9.19 25.12
N ASN A 159 -5.89 9.76 24.33
CA ASN A 159 -6.99 9.03 23.71
C ASN A 159 -6.67 8.59 22.28
N GLN A 160 -5.89 9.38 21.54
CA GLN A 160 -5.61 9.13 20.10
C GLN A 160 -4.21 8.56 19.84
N GLY A 161 -3.36 8.49 20.86
CA GLY A 161 -1.95 8.12 20.72
C GLY A 161 -1.17 9.10 19.84
N VAL A 162 -0.15 8.56 19.16
CA VAL A 162 0.71 9.31 18.25
C VAL A 162 -0.02 9.58 16.93
N HIS A 163 -0.21 10.85 16.59
CA HIS A 163 -0.92 11.26 15.39
C HIS A 163 -0.34 12.53 14.77
N VAL A 164 -0.75 12.81 13.54
CA VAL A 164 -0.44 14.05 12.82
C VAL A 164 -1.77 14.64 12.38
N ILE A 165 -1.95 15.95 12.56
CA ILE A 165 -3.12 16.65 12.05
C ILE A 165 -2.93 16.88 10.55
N VAL A 166 -3.62 16.06 9.75
CA VAL A 166 -3.64 16.11 8.30
C VAL A 166 -5.04 16.43 7.80
N LYS A 167 -5.13 16.97 6.59
CA LYS A 167 -6.41 17.15 5.91
C LYS A 167 -7.01 15.78 5.59
N GLU A 168 -8.23 15.56 6.06
CA GLU A 168 -9.08 14.45 5.64
C GLU A 168 -10.17 14.97 4.69
N GLU A 169 -10.44 14.25 3.61
CA GLU A 169 -11.56 14.53 2.71
C GLU A 169 -12.53 13.35 2.70
N ILE A 170 -13.83 13.64 2.68
CA ILE A 170 -14.88 12.62 2.57
C ILE A 170 -14.94 12.15 1.11
N ILE A 171 -15.02 10.83 0.92
CA ILE A 171 -15.14 10.19 -0.39
C ILE A 171 -16.49 9.47 -0.46
N ARG A 172 -17.21 9.69 -1.56
CA ARG A 172 -18.53 9.11 -1.82
C ARG A 172 -18.56 8.15 -3.00
N THR A 173 -17.55 8.20 -3.87
CA THR A 173 -17.42 7.28 -4.99
C THR A 173 -15.97 6.88 -5.21
N PRO A 174 -15.70 5.73 -5.86
CA PRO A 174 -14.34 5.34 -6.27
C PRO A 174 -13.63 6.43 -7.10
N GLU A 175 -14.35 7.12 -7.99
CA GLU A 175 -13.78 8.17 -8.85
C GLU A 175 -13.27 9.38 -8.08
N GLU A 176 -13.98 9.78 -7.01
CA GLU A 176 -13.54 10.86 -6.11
C GLU A 176 -12.20 10.48 -5.45
N LEU A 177 -12.04 9.22 -5.05
CA LEU A 177 -10.80 8.71 -4.46
C LEU A 177 -9.64 8.74 -5.46
N PHE A 178 -9.85 8.23 -6.67
CA PHE A 178 -8.81 8.26 -7.71
C PHE A 178 -8.43 9.70 -8.09
N THR A 179 -9.39 10.63 -8.08
CA THR A 179 -9.14 12.06 -8.30
C THR A 179 -8.29 12.66 -7.18
N LEU A 180 -8.61 12.35 -5.92
CA LEU A 180 -7.84 12.76 -4.75
C LEU A 180 -6.41 12.21 -4.81
N MET A 181 -6.24 10.93 -5.15
CA MET A 181 -4.92 10.30 -5.28
C MET A 181 -4.09 10.95 -6.38
N LYS A 182 -4.68 11.21 -7.56
CA LYS A 182 -4.01 11.92 -8.66
C LYS A 182 -3.56 13.31 -8.23
N ARG A 183 -4.37 14.04 -7.46
CA ARG A 183 -4.00 15.34 -6.90
C ARG A 183 -2.83 15.22 -5.93
N GLY A 184 -2.88 14.28 -4.99
CA GLY A 184 -1.77 14.05 -4.05
C GLY A 184 -0.46 13.66 -4.73
N MET A 185 -0.52 12.82 -5.77
CA MET A 185 0.65 12.50 -6.59
C MET A 185 1.20 13.72 -7.35
N LYS A 186 0.33 14.61 -7.83
CA LYS A 186 0.77 15.86 -8.46
C LYS A 186 1.47 16.77 -7.45
N SER A 187 0.92 16.94 -6.25
CA SER A 187 1.56 17.70 -5.16
C SER A 187 2.94 17.14 -4.83
N ARG A 188 3.07 15.81 -4.77
CA ARG A 188 4.36 15.12 -4.55
C ARG A 188 5.39 15.45 -5.64
N LYS A 189 4.96 15.55 -6.91
CA LYS A 189 5.82 15.89 -8.06
C LYS A 189 6.20 17.37 -8.14
N VAL A 190 5.34 18.29 -7.72
CA VAL A 190 5.61 19.74 -7.83
C VAL A 190 6.71 20.20 -6.88
N GLY A 191 6.85 19.57 -5.72
CA GLY A 191 7.94 19.88 -4.78
C GLY A 191 9.31 19.31 -5.19
N SER A 192 9.47 18.69 -6.37
CA SER A 192 10.73 18.07 -6.81
C SER A 192 11.27 18.76 -8.06
N THR A 193 12.39 19.46 -7.91
CA THR A 193 13.20 19.95 -9.03
C THR A 193 14.07 18.86 -9.65
N ASP A 194 14.28 17.73 -8.97
CA ASP A 194 14.94 16.53 -9.51
C ASP A 194 14.17 15.24 -9.15
N MET A 195 13.61 14.60 -10.17
CA MET A 195 12.76 13.40 -10.03
C MET A 195 13.51 12.16 -9.52
N ASN A 196 14.81 12.07 -9.80
CA ASN A 196 15.61 10.85 -9.56
C ASN A 196 16.12 10.71 -8.11
N GLU A 197 16.28 11.81 -7.35
CA GLU A 197 16.83 11.75 -5.99
C GLU A 197 15.74 11.52 -4.93
N ARG A 198 14.54 12.10 -5.12
CA ARG A 198 13.44 12.06 -4.13
C ARG A 198 12.82 10.67 -3.96
N SER A 199 12.72 9.87 -5.02
CA SER A 199 12.20 8.50 -4.93
C SER A 199 13.17 7.52 -4.23
N SER A 200 14.14 7.99 -3.45
CA SER A 200 14.94 7.17 -2.54
C SER A 200 14.83 7.62 -1.08
N ARG A 201 14.17 8.76 -0.82
CA ARG A 201 14.13 9.45 0.48
C ARG A 201 12.73 9.90 0.89
N SER A 202 11.70 9.42 0.19
CA SER A 202 10.32 9.81 0.37
C SER A 202 9.45 8.56 0.57
N HIS A 203 8.73 8.53 1.68
CA HIS A 203 7.68 7.54 1.95
C HIS A 203 6.33 8.21 1.78
N SER A 204 5.37 7.53 1.16
CA SER A 204 4.01 8.04 1.04
C SER A 204 3.03 7.15 1.78
N ILE A 205 2.15 7.76 2.56
CA ILE A 205 1.14 7.08 3.35
C ILE A 205 -0.22 7.57 2.89
N PHE A 206 -0.96 6.71 2.20
CA PHE A 206 -2.37 6.92 1.90
C PHE A 206 -3.20 6.20 2.97
N LYS A 207 -4.11 6.92 3.63
CA LYS A 207 -4.99 6.35 4.66
C LYS A 207 -6.43 6.46 4.21
N LEU A 208 -7.12 5.33 4.19
CA LEU A 208 -8.57 5.22 4.09
C LEU A 208 -9.12 4.93 5.49
N ARG A 209 -10.03 5.76 5.97
CA ARG A 209 -10.70 5.59 7.26
C ARG A 209 -12.17 5.32 7.02
N ALA A 210 -12.65 4.17 7.47
CA ALA A 210 -14.07 3.82 7.48
C ALA A 210 -14.64 4.12 8.87
N LEU A 211 -15.69 4.94 8.94
CA LEU A 211 -16.42 5.22 10.18
C LEU A 211 -17.84 4.70 10.05
N SER A 212 -18.33 3.92 11.03
CA SER A 212 -19.70 3.42 11.09
C SER A 212 -20.30 3.61 12.49
N VAL A 213 -21.62 3.51 12.57
CA VAL A 213 -22.35 3.40 13.84
C VAL A 213 -22.46 1.91 14.18
N ALA A 214 -22.06 1.54 15.40
CA ALA A 214 -22.21 0.19 15.93
C ALA A 214 -23.35 0.16 16.97
N ASP A 215 -23.74 -1.04 17.42
CA ASP A 215 -24.77 -1.23 18.45
C ASP A 215 -24.50 -0.42 19.73
N VAL A 216 -23.21 -0.18 20.02
CA VAL A 216 -22.76 0.64 21.14
C VAL A 216 -21.74 1.67 20.64
N GLY A 217 -22.23 2.79 20.11
CA GLY A 217 -21.43 3.97 19.79
C GLY A 217 -20.90 4.01 18.34
N TYR A 218 -19.70 4.55 18.17
CA TYR A 218 -19.06 4.68 16.87
C TYR A 218 -17.90 3.71 16.76
N GLN A 219 -17.77 3.09 15.60
CA GLN A 219 -16.66 2.25 15.24
C GLN A 219 -15.90 2.86 14.08
N HIS A 220 -14.57 2.70 14.07
CA HIS A 220 -13.78 3.10 12.91
C HIS A 220 -12.60 2.16 12.68
N GLY A 221 -12.31 1.90 11.42
CA GLY A 221 -11.10 1.22 10.98
C GLY A 221 -10.25 2.15 10.13
N ASN A 222 -8.94 2.12 10.36
CA ASN A 222 -7.98 2.78 9.47
C ASN A 222 -7.28 1.72 8.62
N PHE A 223 -7.31 1.91 7.30
CA PHE A 223 -6.49 1.16 6.37
C PHE A 223 -5.37 2.05 5.82
N ASN A 224 -4.14 1.77 6.23
CA ASN A 224 -2.96 2.52 5.82
C ASN A 224 -2.20 1.78 4.72
N PHE A 225 -1.93 2.49 3.63
CA PHE A 225 -1.17 2.01 2.48
C PHE A 225 0.14 2.79 2.40
N ILE A 226 1.24 2.11 2.71
CA ILE A 226 2.56 2.72 2.84
C ILE A 226 3.42 2.26 1.68
N ASP A 227 3.80 3.20 0.80
CA ASP A 227 4.82 2.98 -0.24
C ASP A 227 6.13 3.58 0.27
N GLY A 228 7.03 2.69 0.71
CA GLY A 228 8.32 3.03 1.28
C GLY A 228 9.49 2.54 0.43
N ILE A 229 10.63 3.19 0.60
CA ILE A 229 11.80 2.94 -0.24
C ILE A 229 12.93 2.43 0.65
N SER A 230 13.55 1.31 0.24
CA SER A 230 14.84 0.90 0.76
C SER A 230 15.92 1.73 0.07
N LYS A 231 16.81 2.33 0.85
CA LYS A 231 18.15 2.66 0.34
C LYS A 231 18.95 1.39 0.14
#